data_AF-A0A2P7TQV0-F1
#
_entry.id   AF-A0A2P7TQV0-F1
#
_cell.length_a   1.000
_cell.length_b   1.000
_cell.length_c   1.000
_cell.angle_alpha   90.00
_cell.angle_beta   90.00
_cell.angle_gamma   90.00
#
_symmetry.space_group_name_H-M   'P 1'
#
loop_
_entity.id
_entity.type
_entity.pdbx_description
1 polymer ?
#
loop_
_entity_poly.entity_id
_entity_poly.type
_entity_poly.pdbx_seq_one_letter_code
_entity_poly.pdbx_strand_id
1 'polypeptide(L)' 'MNLPITHNDLMRYAYNETTVEENKNIQQELEKDWQLKEEYHSLLLGQTVFDLFEMRSPSKSSVQLILEYSRRLEELQTTC' A
#
# COMPACT_ATOMS: atom_id res chain seq x y z
N MET A 1 -8.59 -23.28 -8.48
CA MET A 1 -7.14 -23.55 -8.32
C MET A 1 -6.59 -22.39 -7.54
N ASN A 2 -6.02 -22.63 -6.35
CA ASN A 2 -5.36 -21.57 -5.60
C ASN A 2 -4.00 -21.32 -6.26
N LEU A 3 -3.79 -20.10 -6.74
CA LEU A 3 -2.48 -19.66 -7.21
C LEU A 3 -1.54 -19.54 -6.00
N PRO A 4 -0.22 -19.80 -6.17
CA PRO A 4 0.74 -19.59 -5.10
C PRO A 4 0.72 -18.13 -4.65
N ILE A 5 0.75 -17.91 -3.33
CA ILE A 5 0.81 -16.57 -2.74
C ILE A 5 2.14 -15.92 -3.12
N THR A 6 2.06 -14.71 -3.66
CA THR A 6 3.24 -13.93 -4.03
C THR A 6 3.59 -12.91 -2.94
N HIS A 7 4.81 -12.38 -2.99
CA HIS A 7 5.22 -11.25 -2.16
C HIS A 7 4.25 -10.05 -2.24
N ASN A 8 3.75 -9.77 -3.45
CA ASN A 8 2.81 -8.67 -3.67
C ASN A 8 1.47 -8.90 -2.95
N ASP A 9 1.02 -10.15 -2.86
CA ASP A 9 -0.20 -10.49 -2.14
C ASP A 9 -0.03 -10.30 -0.62
N LEU A 10 1.14 -10.66 -0.08
CA LEU A 10 1.49 -10.38 1.32
C LEU A 10 1.58 -8.88 1.62
N MET A 11 2.14 -8.10 0.71
CA MET A 11 2.18 -6.64 0.81
C MET A 11 0.77 -6.04 0.84
N ARG A 12 -0.07 -6.38 -0.13
CA ARG A 12 -1.47 -5.92 -0.16
C ARG A 12 -2.21 -6.32 1.11
N TYR A 13 -1.99 -7.55 1.59
CA TYR A 13 -2.58 -8.04 2.83
C TYR A 13 -2.13 -7.23 4.05
N ALA A 14 -0.83 -6.92 4.17
CA ALA A 14 -0.29 -6.08 5.26
C ALA A 14 -0.90 -4.66 5.29
N TYR A 15 -1.25 -4.11 4.13
CA TYR A 15 -1.88 -2.78 4.00
C TYR A 15 -3.42 -2.82 3.93
N ASN A 16 -4.06 -3.97 4.16
CA ASN A 16 -5.52 -4.16 4.06
C ASN A 16 -6.11 -3.85 2.66
N GLU A 17 -5.35 -4.10 1.60
CA GLU A 17 -5.73 -3.88 0.20
C GLU A 17 -6.25 -5.16 -0.50
N THR A 18 -6.76 -6.10 0.31
CA THR A 18 -7.23 -7.42 -0.10
C THR A 18 -8.71 -7.62 0.27
N THR A 19 -9.41 -8.39 -0.56
CA THR A 19 -10.79 -8.81 -0.33
C THR A 19 -10.87 -9.85 0.78
N VAL A 20 -12.09 -10.10 1.29
CA VAL A 20 -12.34 -11.12 2.32
C VAL A 20 -11.93 -12.52 1.87
N GLU A 21 -12.11 -12.84 0.59
CA GLU A 21 -11.73 -14.12 0.02
C GLU A 21 -10.21 -14.27 -0.08
N GLU A 22 -9.51 -13.22 -0.55
CA GLU A 22 -8.05 -13.17 -0.56
C GLU A 22 -7.47 -13.29 0.86
N ASN A 23 -8.04 -12.59 1.86
CA ASN A 23 -7.62 -12.68 3.25
C ASN A 23 -7.67 -14.10 3.79
N LYS A 24 -8.77 -14.81 3.52
CA LYS A 24 -8.94 -16.19 3.96
C LYS A 24 -7.93 -17.12 3.31
N ASN A 25 -7.67 -16.94 2.01
CA ASN A 25 -6.67 -17.74 1.29
C ASN A 25 -5.26 -17.50 1.83
N ILE A 26 -4.87 -16.23 2.00
CA ILE A 26 -3.55 -15.85 2.52
C ILE A 26 -3.35 -16.37 3.95
N GLN A 27 -4.36 -16.25 4.81
CA GLN A 27 -4.29 -16.75 6.18
C GLN A 27 -4.09 -18.27 6.24
N GLN A 28 -4.80 -19.02 5.37
CA GLN A 28 -4.63 -20.48 5.29
C GLN A 28 -3.24 -20.89 4.84
N GLU A 29 -2.60 -20.14 3.95
CA GLU A 29 -1.24 -20.44 3.49
C GLU A 29 -0.18 -20.01 4.51
N LEU A 30 -0.37 -18.88 5.21
CA LEU A 30 0.48 -18.45 6.33
C LEU A 30 0.50 -19.44 7.50
N GLU A 31 -0.59 -20.21 7.69
CA GLU A 31 -0.66 -21.26 8.72
C GLU A 31 0.15 -22.51 8.35
N LYS A 32 0.38 -22.76 7.05
CA LYS A 32 1.04 -23.98 6.53
C LYS A 32 2.49 -23.75 6.17
N ASP A 33 2.82 -22.56 5.67
CA ASP A 33 4.14 -22.22 5.16
C ASP A 33 4.88 -21.28 6.14
N TRP A 34 5.88 -21.84 6.81
CA TRP A 34 6.70 -21.09 7.76
C TRP A 34 7.50 -19.97 7.08
N GLN A 35 7.96 -20.19 5.85
CA GLN A 35 8.80 -19.23 5.13
C GLN A 35 7.96 -18.03 4.71
N LEU A 36 6.73 -18.28 4.25
CA LEU A 36 5.76 -17.23 3.94
C LEU A 36 5.41 -16.39 5.18
N LYS A 37 5.36 -17.04 6.35
CA LYS A 37 5.10 -16.38 7.63
C LYS A 37 6.25 -15.45 8.06
N GLU A 38 7.50 -15.87 7.88
CA GLU A 38 8.68 -15.01 8.13
C GLU A 38 8.69 -13.80 7.20
N GLU A 39 8.37 -14.01 5.92
CA GLU A 39 8.31 -12.94 4.93
C GLU A 39 7.25 -11.91 5.32
N TYR A 40 6.05 -12.36 5.68
CA TYR A 40 5.00 -11.49 6.19
C TYR A 40 5.41 -10.76 7.48
N HIS A 41 6.08 -11.45 8.41
CA HIS A 41 6.57 -10.82 9.63
C HIS A 41 7.60 -9.72 9.34
N SER A 42 8.51 -9.96 8.40
CA SER A 42 9.50 -8.97 7.95
C SER A 42 8.84 -7.73 7.36
N LEU A 43 7.75 -7.89 6.61
CA LEU A 43 6.95 -6.78 6.08
C LEU A 43 6.32 -5.94 7.20
N LEU A 44 5.72 -6.58 8.21
CA LEU A 44 5.13 -5.89 9.36
C LEU A 44 6.17 -5.13 10.19
N LEU A 45 7.37 -5.69 10.36
CA LEU A 45 8.48 -5.00 11.01
C LEU A 45 8.91 -3.76 10.21
N GLY A 46 9.02 -3.88 8.88
CA GLY A 46 9.31 -2.75 8.00
C GLY A 46 8.27 -1.62 8.11
N GLN A 47 6.98 -1.98 8.11
CA GLN A 47 5.88 -1.03 8.32
C GLN A 47 6.02 -0.31 9.66
N THR A 48 6.26 -1.07 10.74
CA THR A 48 6.45 -0.50 12.09
C THR A 48 7.62 0.48 12.11
N VAL A 49 8.73 0.18 11.43
CA VAL A 49 9.88 1.09 11.32
C VAL A 49 9.50 2.37 10.58
N PHE A 50 8.70 2.30 9.52
CA PHE A 50 8.23 3.49 8.82
C PHE A 50 7.30 4.35 9.69
N ASP A 51 6.46 3.72 10.52
CA ASP A 51 5.56 4.41 11.44
C ASP A 51 6.31 5.15 12.57
N LEU A 52 7.57 4.81 12.84
CA LEU A 52 8.41 5.56 13.78
C LEU A 52 8.79 6.95 13.26
N PHE A 53 8.73 7.18 11.96
CA PHE A 53 9.08 8.47 11.38
C PHE A 53 7.87 9.40 11.41
N GLU A 54 7.97 10.51 12.15
CA GLU A 54 6.98 11.56 12.09
C GLU A 54 6.88 12.13 10.66
N MET A 55 5.75 11.85 10.00
CA MET A 55 5.45 12.46 8.72
C MET A 55 5.30 13.97 8.90
N ARG A 56 6.21 14.72 8.29
CA ARG A 56 6.10 16.17 8.23
C ARG A 56 5.00 16.56 7.26
N SER A 57 4.12 17.47 7.67
CA SER A 57 3.18 18.07 6.75
C SER A 57 3.93 18.78 5.62
N PRO A 58 3.47 18.67 4.36
CA PRO A 58 4.09 19.36 3.24
C PRO A 58 4.08 20.87 3.47
N SER A 59 5.05 21.57 2.88
CA SER A 59 5.07 23.03 2.95
C SER A 59 3.84 23.63 2.26
N LYS A 60 3.29 24.72 2.79
CA LYS A 60 2.11 25.39 2.20
C LYS A 60 2.34 25.78 0.74
N SER A 61 3.55 26.23 0.40
CA SER A 61 3.92 26.60 -0.97
C SER A 61 3.92 25.39 -1.90
N SER A 62 4.42 24.23 -1.46
CA SER A 62 4.37 22.99 -2.25
C SER A 62 2.93 22.56 -2.52
N VAL A 63 2.06 22.61 -1.50
CA VAL A 63 0.63 22.29 -1.66
C VAL A 63 -0.03 23.23 -2.65
N GLN A 64 0.21 24.54 -2.52
CA GLN A 64 -0.36 25.53 -3.41
C GLN A 64 0.09 25.35 -4.86
N LEU A 65 1.38 25.06 -5.08
CA LEU A 65 1.93 24.81 -6.41
C LEU A 65 1.25 23.62 -7.11
N ILE A 66 1.03 22.53 -6.37
CA ILE A 66 0.32 21.34 -6.90
C ILE A 66 -1.13 21.69 -7.24
N LEU A 67 -1.83 22.41 -6.35
CA LEU A 67 -3.23 22.79 -6.57
C LEU A 67 -3.40 23.75 -7.76
N GLU A 68 -2.49 24.70 -7.94
CA GLU A 68 -2.49 25.62 -9.08
C GLU A 68 -2.23 24.87 -10.40
N TYR A 69 -1.29 23.93 -10.40
CA TYR A 69 -1.03 23.07 -11.56
C TYR A 69 -2.26 22.24 -11.94
N SER A 70 -2.89 21.58 -10.96
CA SER A 70 -4.09 20.77 -11.20
C SER A 70 -5.24 21.60 -11.78
N ARG A 71 -5.49 22.81 -11.24
CA ARG A 71 -6.52 23.72 -11.75
C ARG A 71 -6.25 24.12 -13.21
N ARG A 72 -5.00 24.45 -13.52
CA ARG A 72 -4.60 24.81 -14.89
C ARG A 72 -4.77 23.63 -15.85
N LEU A 73 -4.51 22.41 -15.40
CA LEU A 73 -4.71 21.21 -16.21
C LEU A 73 -6.19 21.02 -16.55
N GLU A 74 -7.10 21.20 -15.58
CA GLU A 74 -8.55 21.13 -15.80
C GLU A 74 -9.04 22.19 -16.80
N GLU A 75 -8.53 23.42 -16.71
CA GLU A 75 -8.83 24.52 -17.66
C GLU A 75 -8.36 24.19 -19.10
N LEU A 76 -7.21 23.54 -19.24
CA LEU A 76 -6.68 23.11 -20.54
C LEU A 76 -7.42 21.88 -21.11
N GLN A 77 -7.95 21.01 -20.24
CA GLN A 77 -8.71 19.82 -20.65
C GLN A 77 -10.15 20.16 -21.06
N THR A 78 -10.74 21.23 -20.51
CA THR A 78 -12.11 21.70 -20.84
C THR A 78 -12.18 22.53 -22.12
N THR A 79 -11.03 22.85 -22.73
CA THR A 79 -10.92 23.61 -23.98
C THR A 79 -10.66 22.75 -25.23
N CYS A 80 -10.80 21.42 -25.11
CA CYS A 80 -10.86 20.45 -26.21
C CYS A 80 -12.26 19.83 -26.30
#